data_AF-A0A662SHQ3-F1
#
_entry.id   AF-A0A662SHQ3-F1
#
_cell.length_a   1.000
_cell.length_b   1.000
_cell.length_c   1.000
_cell.angle_alpha   90.00
_cell.angle_beta   90.00
_cell.angle_gamma   90.00
#
_symmetry.space_group_name_H-M   'P 1'
#
loop_
_entity.id
_entity.type
_entity.pdbx_description
1 polymer ?
#
loop_
_entity_poly.entity_id
_entity_poly.type
_entity_poly.pdbx_seq_one_letter_code
_entity_poly.pdbx_strand_id
1 'polypeptide(L)'
;TPGTPLAGAPAPSPGDAVSAVSLALRLFGGEVGIGCMRPPSLKDELDPAAVSMGVDRIANPRPSLVRSAGLAVVDSCCSVPRELLRRFL
;
A
#
# COMPACT_ATOMS: atom_id res chain seq x y z
N THR A 1 15.70 5.28 -8.31
CA THR A 1 15.22 5.51 -9.68
C THR A 1 16.33 6.14 -10.52
N PRO A 2 17.28 5.34 -11.06
CA PRO A 2 18.39 5.88 -11.86
C PRO A 2 17.88 6.63 -13.10
N GLY A 3 18.51 7.76 -13.43
CA GLY A 3 18.15 8.56 -14.62
C GLY A 3 16.93 9.47 -14.47
N THR A 4 16.30 9.55 -13.28
CA THR A 4 15.25 10.54 -13.01
C THR A 4 15.82 11.76 -12.28
N PRO A 5 15.15 12.93 -12.33
CA PRO A 5 15.53 14.08 -11.50
C PRO A 5 15.58 13.78 -9.99
N LEU A 6 14.89 12.71 -9.56
CA LEU A 6 14.85 12.23 -8.18
C LEU A 6 15.84 11.09 -7.89
N ALA A 7 16.81 10.81 -8.78
CA ALA A 7 17.73 9.69 -8.60
C ALA A 7 18.53 9.74 -7.29
N GLY A 8 18.85 10.95 -6.80
CA GLY A 8 19.53 11.17 -5.52
C GLY A 8 18.59 11.51 -4.36
N ALA A 9 17.27 11.54 -4.57
CA ALA A 9 16.33 11.82 -3.51
C ALA A 9 16.27 10.63 -2.52
N PRO A 10 16.31 10.88 -1.21
CA PRO A 10 16.16 9.81 -0.23
C PRO A 10 14.75 9.22 -0.32
N ALA A 11 14.63 7.94 -0.01
CA ALA A 11 13.31 7.35 0.25
C ALA A 11 12.68 8.03 1.48
N PRO A 12 11.33 8.18 1.51
CA PRO A 12 10.66 8.66 2.71
C PRO A 12 10.90 7.69 3.87
N SER A 13 10.89 8.19 5.10
CA SER A 13 10.97 7.32 6.27
C SER A 13 9.68 6.51 6.44
N PRO A 14 9.72 5.36 7.13
CA PRO A 14 8.51 4.63 7.51
C PRO A 14 7.49 5.49 8.24
N GLY A 15 7.94 6.33 9.18
CA GLY A 15 7.09 7.23 9.95
C GLY A 15 6.38 8.28 9.09
N ASP A 16 7.06 8.86 8.10
CA ASP A 16 6.45 9.80 7.16
C ASP A 16 5.39 9.10 6.30
N ALA A 17 5.68 7.89 5.83
CA ALA A 17 4.75 7.10 5.03
C ALA A 17 3.48 6.74 5.84
N VAL A 18 3.64 6.29 7.09
CA VAL A 18 2.51 5.99 7.99
C VAL A 18 1.68 7.25 8.25
N SER A 19 2.34 8.38 8.49
CA SER A 19 1.67 9.67 8.71
C SER A 19 0.88 10.12 7.48
N ALA A 20 1.42 9.93 6.29
CA ALA A 20 0.74 10.23 5.03
C ALA A 20 -0.50 9.35 4.83
N VAL A 21 -0.42 8.05 5.15
CA VAL A 21 -1.57 7.14 5.09
C VAL A 21 -2.65 7.53 6.11
N SER A 22 -2.26 7.83 7.35
CA SER A 22 -3.19 8.31 8.38
C SER A 22 -3.88 9.61 7.96
N LEU A 23 -3.15 10.53 7.32
CA LEU A 23 -3.73 11.75 6.77
C LEU A 23 -4.72 11.45 5.64
N ALA A 24 -4.38 10.55 4.71
CA ALA A 24 -5.28 10.17 3.61
C ALA A 24 -6.61 9.60 4.13
N LEU A 25 -6.55 8.67 5.10
CA LEU A 25 -7.74 8.07 5.72
C LEU A 25 -8.66 9.12 6.37
N ARG A 26 -8.08 10.16 7.00
CA ARG A 26 -8.86 11.25 7.61
C ARG A 26 -9.51 12.19 6.59
N LEU A 27 -8.89 12.39 5.43
CA LEU A 27 -9.31 13.41 4.46
C LEU A 27 -10.21 12.88 3.35
N PHE A 28 -9.98 11.66 2.86
CA PHE A 28 -10.56 11.23 1.59
C PHE A 28 -12.04 10.81 1.68
N GLY A 29 -12.48 10.32 2.85
CA GLY A 29 -13.86 9.85 3.07
C GLY A 29 -14.32 8.70 2.15
N GLY A 30 -13.40 8.13 1.37
CA GLY A 30 -13.62 7.03 0.45
C GLY A 30 -12.50 6.00 0.55
N GLU A 31 -12.33 5.19 -0.49
CA GLU A 31 -11.37 4.10 -0.47
C GLU A 31 -9.92 4.59 -0.49
N VAL A 32 -9.09 4.07 0.41
CA VAL A 32 -7.65 4.33 0.44
C VAL A 32 -6.91 3.03 0.12
N GLY A 33 -5.95 3.12 -0.81
CA GLY A 33 -5.11 1.99 -1.19
C GLY A 33 -3.62 2.34 -1.16
N ILE A 34 -2.77 1.38 -0.77
CA ILE A 34 -1.31 1.51 -0.87
C ILE A 34 -0.83 0.94 -2.20
N GLY A 35 -0.30 1.81 -3.07
CA GLY A 35 0.24 1.44 -4.38
C GLY A 35 1.55 0.65 -4.32
N CYS A 36 1.90 -0.02 -5.43
CA CYS A 36 3.03 -0.96 -5.49
C CYS A 36 4.43 -0.31 -5.51
N MET A 37 4.54 0.99 -5.85
CA MET A 37 5.81 1.68 -6.11
C MET A 37 6.64 2.01 -4.86
N ARG A 38 6.21 1.57 -3.68
CA ARG A 38 6.95 1.78 -2.44
C ARG A 38 8.23 0.91 -2.40
N PRO A 39 9.38 1.45 -1.93
CA PRO A 39 10.60 0.67 -1.74
C PRO A 39 10.37 -0.59 -0.89
N PRO A 40 11.08 -1.70 -1.16
CA PRO A 40 10.95 -2.93 -0.38
C PRO A 40 11.18 -2.74 1.13
N SER A 41 12.12 -1.87 1.51
CA SER A 41 12.43 -1.57 2.92
C SER A 41 11.27 -0.96 3.69
N LEU A 42 10.37 -0.22 3.03
CA LEU A 42 9.21 0.38 3.69
C LEU A 42 8.09 -0.62 3.95
N LYS A 43 8.02 -1.73 3.20
CA LYS A 43 6.91 -2.68 3.31
C LYS A 43 6.81 -3.33 4.67
N ASP A 44 7.94 -3.53 5.34
CA ASP A 44 8.01 -4.29 6.59
C ASP A 44 7.43 -3.50 7.77
N GLU A 45 7.35 -2.16 7.66
CA GLU A 45 6.74 -1.28 8.67
C GLU A 45 5.41 -0.69 8.18
N LEU A 46 5.35 -0.21 6.94
CA LEU A 46 4.17 0.47 6.40
C LEU A 46 2.99 -0.49 6.22
N ASP A 47 3.20 -1.69 5.68
CA ASP A 47 2.09 -2.59 5.35
C ASP A 47 1.36 -3.09 6.62
N PRO A 48 2.05 -3.54 7.69
CA PRO A 48 1.38 -3.90 8.95
C PRO A 48 0.66 -2.72 9.59
N ALA A 49 1.23 -1.52 9.52
CA ALA A 49 0.59 -0.31 10.02
C ALA A 49 -0.66 0.03 9.20
N ALA A 50 -0.60 -0.08 7.87
CA ALA A 50 -1.73 0.15 6.96
C ALA A 50 -2.88 -0.84 7.22
N VAL A 51 -2.57 -2.11 7.46
CA VAL A 51 -3.57 -3.11 7.90
C VAL A 51 -4.22 -2.68 9.21
N SER A 52 -3.42 -2.30 10.22
CA SER A 52 -3.92 -1.86 11.53
C SER A 52 -4.77 -0.58 11.45
N MET A 53 -4.48 0.31 10.50
CA MET A 53 -5.23 1.54 10.26
C MET A 53 -6.51 1.33 9.44
N GLY A 54 -6.75 0.13 8.89
CA GLY A 54 -7.95 -0.17 8.11
C GLY A 54 -7.90 0.34 6.68
N VAL A 55 -6.73 0.36 6.04
CA VAL A 55 -6.62 0.67 4.61
C VAL A 55 -7.33 -0.41 3.78
N ASP A 56 -8.11 -0.01 2.77
CA ASP A 56 -8.96 -0.92 2.01
C ASP A 56 -8.17 -1.91 1.14
N ARG A 57 -7.06 -1.47 0.56
CA ARG A 57 -6.26 -2.28 -0.37
C ARG A 57 -4.77 -2.05 -0.21
N ILE A 58 -4.00 -3.13 -0.32
CA ILE A 58 -2.53 -3.06 -0.35
C ILE A 58 -2.04 -3.81 -1.58
N ALA A 59 -1.36 -3.11 -2.48
CA ALA A 59 -0.77 -3.71 -3.68
C ALA A 59 0.54 -4.44 -3.32
N ASN A 60 0.66 -5.70 -3.72
CA ASN A 60 1.85 -6.54 -3.55
C ASN A 60 2.47 -6.49 -2.13
N PRO A 61 1.68 -6.78 -1.06
CA PRO A 61 2.22 -6.90 0.30
C PRO A 61 3.14 -8.11 0.42
N ARG A 62 3.90 -8.18 1.52
CA ARG A 62 4.70 -9.37 1.83
C ARG A 62 3.78 -10.60 1.99
N PRO A 63 4.10 -11.77 1.40
CA PRO A 63 3.29 -12.98 1.56
C PRO A 63 3.11 -13.42 3.02
N SER A 64 4.10 -13.14 3.88
CA SER A 64 4.00 -13.39 5.32
C SER A 64 2.87 -12.60 5.96
N LEU A 65 2.75 -11.30 5.62
CA LEU A 65 1.70 -10.43 6.13
C LEU A 65 0.31 -10.88 5.65
N VAL A 66 0.18 -11.24 4.37
CA VAL A 66 -1.09 -11.77 3.81
C VAL A 66 -1.59 -12.95 4.64
N ARG A 67 -0.70 -13.90 4.94
CA ARG A 67 -1.03 -15.08 5.74
C ARG A 67 -1.35 -14.73 7.19
N SER A 68 -0.53 -13.91 7.84
CA SER A 68 -0.70 -13.60 9.27
C SER A 68 -1.92 -12.73 9.55
N ALA A 69 -2.28 -11.83 8.64
CA ALA A 69 -3.44 -10.95 8.78
C ALA A 69 -4.72 -11.49 8.12
N GLY A 70 -4.68 -12.69 7.52
CA GLY A 70 -5.84 -13.31 6.88
C GLY A 70 -6.43 -12.46 5.74
N LEU A 71 -5.57 -11.79 4.97
CA LEU A 71 -6.02 -10.88 3.92
C LEU A 71 -6.54 -11.66 2.71
N ALA A 72 -7.66 -11.22 2.14
CA ALA A 72 -8.12 -11.70 0.85
C ALA A 72 -7.15 -11.27 -0.25
N VAL A 73 -6.79 -12.20 -1.14
CA VAL A 73 -5.95 -11.92 -2.31
C VAL A 73 -6.84 -11.76 -3.52
N VAL A 74 -6.56 -10.74 -4.32
CA VAL A 74 -7.21 -10.50 -5.61
C VAL A 74 -6.11 -10.37 -6.66
N ASP A 75 -6.08 -11.27 -7.64
CA ASP A 75 -5.00 -11.35 -8.64
C ASP A 75 -5.18 -10.30 -9.74
N SER A 76 -5.10 -9.03 -9.35
CA SER A 76 -5.34 -7.88 -10.22
C SER A 76 -4.39 -6.71 -9.93
N CYS A 77 -4.30 -5.77 -10.88
CA CYS A 77 -3.56 -4.53 -10.68
C CYS A 77 -4.31 -3.60 -9.71
N CYS A 78 -3.57 -2.80 -8.93
CA CYS A 78 -4.17 -1.80 -8.04
C CYS A 78 -4.95 -0.69 -8.76
N SER A 79 -4.76 -0.54 -10.08
CA SER A 79 -5.52 0.39 -10.91
C SER A 79 -6.92 -0.13 -11.31
N VAL A 80 -7.24 -1.39 -11.00
CA VAL A 80 -8.56 -1.97 -11.32
C VAL A 80 -9.63 -1.40 -10.38
N PRO A 81 -10.75 -0.85 -10.90
CA PRO A 81 -11.88 -0.40 -10.08
C PRO A 81 -12.49 -1.52 -9.24
N ARG A 82 -12.99 -1.18 -8.05
CA ARG A 82 -13.49 -2.13 -7.04
C ARG A 82 -14.60 -3.03 -7.59
N GLU A 83 -15.50 -2.46 -8.38
CA GLU A 83 -16.62 -3.13 -9.02
C GLU A 83 -16.19 -4.21 -10.02
N LEU A 84 -14.95 -4.16 -10.52
CA LEU A 84 -14.39 -5.15 -11.44
C LEU A 84 -13.54 -6.22 -10.72
N LEU A 85 -13.17 -6.02 -9.45
CA LEU A 85 -12.27 -6.94 -8.72
C LEU A 85 -12.84 -8.35 -8.57
N ARG A 86 -14.18 -8.50 -8.53
CA ARG A 86 -14.82 -9.82 -8.44
C ARG A 86 -14.51 -10.75 -9.61
N ARG A 87 -13.99 -10.22 -10.72
CA ARG A 87 -13.57 -11.00 -11.89
C ARG A 87 -12.20 -11.68 -11.69
N PHE A 88 -11.52 -11.40 -10.58
CA PHE A 88 -10.14 -11.81 -10.27
C PHE A 88 -10.02 -12.45 -8.86
N LEU A 89 -11.14 -12.97 -8.34
CA LEU A 89 -11.23 -13.72 -7.08
C LEU A 89 -11.10 -15.23 -7.34
#